data_AF-A0A0D2YJA8-F1
#
_entry.id   AF-A0A0D2YJA8-F1
#
_cell.length_a   1.000
_cell.length_b   1.000
_cell.length_c   1.000
_cell.angle_alpha   90.00
_cell.angle_beta   90.00
_cell.angle_gamma   90.00
#
_symmetry.space_group_name_H-M   'P 1'
#
loop_
_entity.id
_entity.type
_entity.pdbx_description
1 polymer ?
#
loop_
_entity_poly.entity_id
_entity_poly.type
_entity_poly.pdbx_seq_one_letter_code
_entity_poly.pdbx_strand_id
1 'polypeptide(L)'
;MSDRAITIVEEAPSRDEYEQRSGNLERNLDLARKNIEDIQKTIIEVEKEIDILCGTKENLDKENKKLKLVIKKSKREGASHKALKSGRRRLESGKTKSSDSGELLNKLEDEREELIMNKMAWEDWKEDLEKERRRRMEYEAWMREEERRKYEDWKKSRYRPVR
;
A
#
# COMPACT_ATOMS: atom_id res chain seq x y z
N MET A 1 -39.59 29.42 25.02
CA MET A 1 -39.07 28.06 25.29
C MET A 1 -37.56 28.16 25.14
N SER A 2 -36.80 27.83 26.18
CA SER A 2 -35.35 28.08 26.25
C SER A 2 -34.59 26.89 25.68
N ASP A 3 -33.82 27.13 24.62
CA ASP A 3 -32.88 26.17 24.04
C ASP A 3 -31.77 25.87 25.06
N ARG A 4 -31.85 24.70 25.70
CA ARG A 4 -30.74 24.16 26.49
C ARG A 4 -29.73 23.55 25.54
N ALA A 5 -28.65 24.27 25.27
CA ALA A 5 -27.45 23.70 24.67
C ALA A 5 -26.94 22.57 25.58
N ILE A 6 -26.99 21.33 25.10
CA ILE A 6 -26.39 20.18 25.77
C ILE A 6 -24.89 20.25 25.49
N THR A 7 -24.11 20.71 26.46
CA THR A 7 -22.65 20.62 26.41
C THR A 7 -22.28 19.18 26.75
N ILE A 8 -21.94 18.38 25.75
CA ILE A 8 -21.32 17.06 25.96
C ILE A 8 -19.90 17.35 26.47
N VAL A 9 -19.69 17.21 27.78
CA VAL A 9 -18.36 17.23 28.37
C VAL A 9 -17.78 15.84 28.12
N GLU A 10 -16.88 15.72 27.16
CA GLU A 10 -16.05 14.52 27.05
C GLU A 10 -15.24 14.40 28.35
N GLU A 11 -15.60 13.42 29.20
CA GLU A 11 -14.82 13.09 30.39
C GLU A 11 -13.39 12.75 29.97
N ALA A 12 -12.42 13.42 30.60
CA ALA A 12 -11.02 13.10 30.41
C ALA A 12 -10.78 11.62 30.76
N PRO A 13 -10.20 10.82 29.86
CA PRO A 13 -9.97 9.41 30.12
C PRO A 13 -9.10 9.22 31.37
N SER A 14 -9.34 8.14 32.10
CA SER A 14 -8.51 7.81 33.27
C SER A 14 -7.06 7.58 32.84
N ARG A 15 -6.11 7.78 33.77
CA ARG A 15 -4.68 7.61 33.49
C ARG A 15 -4.34 6.21 32.96
N ASP A 16 -4.98 5.17 33.50
CA ASP A 16 -4.74 3.78 33.08
C ASP A 16 -5.30 3.51 31.68
N GLU A 17 -6.48 4.05 31.35
CA GLU A 17 -7.02 3.99 29.99
C GLU A 17 -6.15 4.77 29.00
N TYR A 18 -5.57 5.88 29.44
CA TYR A 18 -4.67 6.68 28.64
C TYR A 18 -3.36 5.93 28.33
N GLU A 19 -2.71 5.33 29.33
CA GLU A 19 -1.49 4.52 29.16
C GLU A 19 -1.75 3.27 28.29
N GLN A 20 -2.88 2.57 28.47
CA GLN A 20 -3.27 1.45 27.59
C GLN A 20 -3.52 1.90 26.15
N ARG A 21 -4.25 2.99 25.95
CA ARG A 21 -4.50 3.53 24.61
C ARG A 21 -3.21 4.01 23.95
N SER A 22 -2.23 4.50 24.72
CA SER A 22 -0.92 4.91 24.21
C SER A 22 -0.08 3.72 23.77
N GLY A 23 -0.02 2.66 24.59
CA GLY A 23 0.66 1.41 24.24
C GLY A 23 0.08 0.73 22.99
N ASN A 24 -1.25 0.80 22.81
CA ASN A 24 -1.90 0.31 21.60
C ASN A 24 -1.57 1.15 20.36
N LEU A 25 -1.39 2.46 20.51
CA LEU A 25 -1.08 3.37 19.41
C LEU A 25 0.30 3.09 18.79
N GLU A 26 1.33 2.92 19.64
CA GLU A 26 2.69 2.63 19.15
C GLU A 26 2.74 1.24 18.47
N ARG A 27 2.10 0.22 19.07
CA ARG A 27 1.97 -1.11 18.44
C ARG A 27 1.29 -1.06 17.08
N ASN A 28 0.24 -0.25 16.94
CA ASN A 28 -0.48 -0.07 15.69
C ASN A 28 0.37 0.66 14.64
N LEU A 29 1.16 1.67 15.05
CA LEU A 29 2.11 2.35 14.15
C LEU A 29 3.19 1.40 13.63
N ASP A 30 3.75 0.56 14.51
CA ASP A 30 4.75 -0.43 14.11
C ASP A 30 4.15 -1.50 13.20
N LEU A 31 2.91 -1.94 13.47
CA LEU A 31 2.16 -2.83 12.58
C LEU A 31 1.96 -2.21 11.20
N ALA A 32 1.53 -0.94 11.14
CA ALA A 32 1.32 -0.23 9.89
C ALA A 32 2.63 -0.12 9.08
N ARG A 33 3.73 0.28 9.74
CA ARG A 33 5.06 0.38 9.11
C ARG A 33 5.50 -0.96 8.53
N LYS A 34 5.37 -2.03 9.31
CA LYS A 34 5.74 -3.38 8.88
C LYS A 34 4.93 -3.82 7.65
N ASN A 35 3.61 -3.63 7.68
CA ASN A 35 2.75 -3.99 6.55
C ASN A 35 3.08 -3.17 5.30
N ILE A 36 3.34 -1.88 5.44
CA ILE A 36 3.77 -1.02 4.32
C ILE A 36 5.08 -1.54 3.72
N GLU A 37 6.07 -1.88 4.56
CA GLU A 37 7.36 -2.42 4.10
C GLU A 37 7.21 -3.77 3.41
N ASP A 38 6.39 -4.66 3.97
CA ASP A 38 6.17 -6.00 3.41
C ASP A 38 5.40 -5.91 2.08
N ILE A 39 4.36 -5.08 1.97
CA ILE A 39 3.65 -4.83 0.70
C ILE A 39 4.59 -4.21 -0.34
N GLN A 40 5.45 -3.26 0.07
CA GLN A 40 6.41 -2.64 -0.83
C GLN A 40 7.41 -3.65 -1.40
N LYS A 41 7.85 -4.65 -0.62
CA LYS A 41 8.69 -5.75 -1.12
C LYS A 41 7.95 -6.58 -2.15
N THR A 42 6.70 -6.95 -1.87
CA THR A 42 5.87 -7.72 -2.81
C THR A 42 5.67 -6.96 -4.13
N ILE A 43 5.40 -5.64 -4.09
CA ILE A 43 5.30 -4.81 -5.30
C ILE A 43 6.59 -4.90 -6.13
N ILE A 44 7.76 -4.79 -5.49
CA ILE A 44 9.06 -4.88 -6.19
C ILE A 44 9.27 -6.27 -6.82
N GLU A 45 8.80 -7.33 -6.18
CA GLU A 45 8.87 -8.70 -6.72
C GLU A 45 7.97 -8.87 -7.94
N VAL A 46 6.72 -8.42 -7.85
CA VAL A 46 5.76 -8.43 -8.98
C VAL A 46 6.28 -7.58 -10.16
N GLU A 47 6.84 -6.40 -9.90
CA GLU A 47 7.43 -5.56 -10.95
C GLU A 47 8.57 -6.26 -11.69
N LYS A 48 9.44 -6.98 -10.97
CA LYS A 48 10.51 -7.78 -11.60
C LYS A 48 9.94 -8.89 -12.47
N GLU A 49 8.87 -9.55 -12.03
CA GLU A 49 8.23 -10.60 -12.80
C GLU A 49 7.58 -10.05 -14.08
N ILE A 50 6.90 -8.89 -13.98
CA ILE A 50 6.37 -8.16 -15.12
C ILE A 50 7.49 -7.82 -16.13
N ASP A 51 8.61 -7.27 -15.67
CA ASP A 51 9.74 -6.91 -16.54
C ASP A 51 10.29 -8.14 -17.30
N ILE A 52 10.44 -9.27 -16.61
CA ILE A 52 10.88 -10.54 -17.20
C ILE A 52 9.86 -11.02 -18.25
N LEU A 53 8.57 -11.02 -17.92
CA LEU A 53 7.52 -11.47 -18.81
C LEU A 53 7.35 -10.57 -20.03
N CYS A 54 7.47 -9.25 -19.87
CA CYS A 54 7.51 -8.30 -20.97
C CYS A 54 8.66 -8.63 -21.94
N GLY A 55 9.87 -8.85 -21.41
CA GLY A 55 11.03 -9.23 -22.21
C GLY A 55 10.85 -10.56 -22.94
N THR A 56 10.28 -11.58 -22.29
CA THR A 56 10.03 -12.89 -22.93
C THR A 56 8.97 -12.80 -24.02
N LYS A 57 7.85 -12.09 -23.78
CA LYS A 57 6.79 -11.86 -24.77
C LYS A 57 7.31 -11.12 -26.00
N GLU A 58 8.09 -10.04 -25.81
CA GLU A 58 8.71 -9.32 -26.93
C GLU A 58 9.60 -10.22 -27.78
N ASN A 59 10.39 -11.08 -27.14
CA ASN A 59 11.26 -12.01 -27.83
C ASN A 59 10.46 -13.03 -28.63
N LEU A 60 9.40 -13.61 -28.05
CA LEU A 60 8.47 -14.50 -28.75
C LEU A 60 7.83 -13.80 -29.95
N ASP A 61 7.42 -12.55 -29.82
CA ASP A 61 6.84 -11.79 -30.92
C ASP A 61 7.84 -11.52 -32.05
N LYS A 62 9.09 -11.21 -31.71
CA LYS A 62 10.20 -11.06 -32.68
C LYS A 62 10.46 -12.38 -33.40
N GLU A 63 10.49 -13.51 -32.69
CA GLU A 63 10.68 -14.85 -33.27
C GLU A 63 9.49 -15.25 -34.16
N ASN A 64 8.26 -15.03 -33.71
CA ASN A 64 7.04 -15.29 -34.47
C ASN A 64 7.02 -14.49 -35.78
N LYS A 65 7.44 -13.21 -35.76
CA LYS A 65 7.60 -12.38 -36.96
C LYS A 65 8.64 -12.96 -37.92
N LYS A 66 9.82 -13.34 -37.42
CA LYS A 66 10.88 -13.98 -38.22
C LYS A 66 10.40 -15.29 -38.85
N LEU A 67 9.77 -16.16 -38.07
CA LEU A 67 9.28 -17.45 -38.53
C LEU A 67 8.18 -17.29 -39.59
N LYS A 68 7.29 -16.30 -39.44
CA LYS A 68 6.28 -15.95 -40.44
C LYS A 68 6.91 -15.54 -41.78
N LEU A 69 8.00 -14.76 -41.75
CA LEU A 69 8.77 -14.39 -42.96
C LEU A 69 9.45 -15.60 -43.60
N VAL A 70 10.08 -16.47 -42.80
CA VAL A 70 10.70 -17.71 -43.28
C VAL A 70 9.68 -18.60 -43.97
N ILE A 71 8.52 -18.85 -43.37
CA ILE A 71 7.44 -19.64 -43.98
C ILE A 71 6.98 -19.02 -45.32
N LYS A 72 6.87 -17.68 -45.40
CA LYS A 72 6.49 -16.98 -46.63
C LYS A 72 7.55 -17.16 -47.73
N LYS A 73 8.84 -17.06 -47.38
CA LYS A 73 9.97 -17.26 -48.30
C LYS A 73 10.04 -18.71 -48.78
N SER A 74 10.01 -19.69 -47.87
CA SER A 74 10.00 -21.11 -48.20
C SER A 74 8.84 -21.50 -49.10
N LYS A 75 7.66 -20.88 -48.94
CA LYS A 75 6.52 -21.10 -49.84
C LYS A 75 6.81 -20.62 -51.27
N ARG A 76 7.52 -19.50 -51.44
CA ARG A 76 7.91 -18.97 -52.77
C ARG A 76 9.00 -19.83 -53.42
N GLU A 77 9.88 -20.40 -52.62
CA GLU A 77 11.01 -21.23 -53.07
C GLU A 77 10.62 -22.71 -53.29
N GLY A 78 9.33 -23.04 -53.27
CA GLY A 78 8.86 -24.39 -53.57
C GLY A 78 9.13 -25.42 -52.46
N ALA A 79 9.28 -24.99 -51.21
CA ALA A 79 9.48 -25.91 -50.09
C ALA A 79 8.35 -26.94 -49.98
N SER A 80 8.70 -28.15 -49.52
CA SER A 80 7.73 -29.24 -49.40
C SER A 80 6.54 -28.87 -48.51
N HIS A 81 5.37 -29.41 -48.84
CA HIS A 81 4.15 -29.22 -48.05
C HIS A 81 4.34 -29.61 -46.58
N LYS A 82 5.10 -30.69 -46.32
CA LYS A 82 5.43 -31.16 -44.97
C LYS A 82 6.24 -30.14 -44.17
N ALA A 83 7.23 -29.49 -44.80
CA ALA A 83 8.04 -28.45 -44.17
C ALA A 83 7.18 -27.21 -43.84
N LEU A 84 6.34 -26.76 -44.77
CA LEU A 84 5.44 -25.62 -44.55
C LEU A 84 4.42 -25.90 -43.43
N LYS A 85 3.87 -27.11 -43.37
CA LYS A 85 2.93 -27.53 -42.31
C LYS A 85 3.60 -27.54 -40.94
N SER A 86 4.84 -28.07 -40.85
CA SER A 86 5.64 -28.05 -39.62
C SER A 86 5.93 -26.62 -39.16
N GLY A 87 6.39 -25.74 -40.06
CA GLY A 87 6.64 -24.34 -39.74
C GLY A 87 5.40 -23.61 -39.23
N ARG A 88 4.23 -23.83 -39.86
CA ARG A 88 2.96 -23.26 -39.41
C ARG A 88 2.57 -23.73 -38.00
N ARG A 89 2.75 -25.02 -37.68
CA ARG A 89 2.49 -25.53 -36.32
C ARG A 89 3.38 -24.87 -35.28
N ARG A 90 4.67 -24.69 -35.58
CA ARG A 90 5.61 -23.99 -34.69
C ARG A 90 5.19 -22.53 -34.49
N LEU A 91 4.79 -21.84 -35.57
CA LEU A 91 4.31 -20.47 -35.49
C LEU A 91 3.04 -20.37 -34.63
N GLU A 92 2.11 -21.31 -34.77
CA GLU A 92 0.88 -21.30 -33.98
C GLU A 92 1.19 -21.52 -32.49
N SER A 93 2.04 -22.50 -32.17
CA SER A 93 2.49 -22.71 -30.78
C SER A 93 3.25 -21.52 -30.20
N GLY A 94 4.04 -20.80 -31.01
CA GLY A 94 4.72 -19.59 -30.57
C GLY A 94 3.76 -18.43 -30.30
N LYS A 95 2.68 -18.31 -31.08
CA LYS A 95 1.63 -17.30 -30.84
C LYS A 95 0.83 -17.61 -29.59
N THR A 96 0.45 -18.88 -29.36
CA THR A 96 -0.30 -19.24 -28.14
C THR A 96 0.53 -18.89 -26.91
N LYS A 97 1.82 -19.26 -26.88
CA LYS A 97 2.72 -18.88 -25.78
C LYS A 97 2.84 -17.37 -25.56
N SER A 98 2.91 -16.58 -26.64
CA SER A 98 2.93 -15.11 -26.54
C SER A 98 1.61 -14.56 -25.98
N SER A 99 0.48 -15.15 -26.39
CA SER A 99 -0.85 -14.81 -25.86
C SER A 99 -0.96 -15.16 -24.38
N ASP A 100 -0.58 -16.37 -23.98
CA ASP A 100 -0.59 -16.84 -22.59
C ASP A 100 0.27 -15.94 -21.70
N SER A 101 1.44 -15.52 -22.21
CA SER A 101 2.31 -14.55 -21.52
C SER A 101 1.65 -13.18 -21.37
N GLY A 102 0.86 -12.76 -22.37
CA GLY A 102 0.07 -11.53 -22.31
C GLY A 102 -1.05 -11.59 -21.26
N GLU A 103 -1.74 -12.72 -21.14
CA GLU A 103 -2.76 -12.90 -20.09
C GLU A 103 -2.15 -12.91 -18.69
N LEU A 104 -0.98 -13.52 -18.52
CA LEU A 104 -0.27 -13.51 -17.25
C LEU A 104 0.22 -12.10 -16.88
N LEU A 105 0.73 -11.33 -17.85
CA LEU A 105 1.12 -9.94 -17.65
C LEU A 105 -0.04 -9.10 -17.11
N ASN A 106 -1.22 -9.18 -17.73
CA ASN A 106 -2.38 -8.43 -17.26
C ASN A 106 -2.74 -8.79 -15.81
N LYS A 107 -2.67 -10.08 -15.44
CA LYS A 107 -2.95 -10.50 -14.06
C LYS A 107 -1.95 -9.93 -13.05
N LEU A 108 -0.67 -9.89 -13.39
CA LEU A 108 0.36 -9.32 -12.52
C LEU A 108 0.23 -7.78 -12.44
N GLU A 109 -0.18 -7.12 -13.52
CA GLU A 109 -0.50 -5.69 -13.51
C GLU A 109 -1.69 -5.40 -12.57
N ASP A 110 -2.77 -6.20 -12.67
CA ASP A 110 -3.92 -6.10 -11.76
C ASP A 110 -3.50 -6.34 -10.29
N GLU A 111 -2.69 -7.37 -10.02
CA GLU A 111 -2.16 -7.68 -8.69
C GLU A 111 -1.30 -6.53 -8.14
N ARG A 112 -0.44 -5.95 -8.98
CA ARG A 112 0.39 -4.80 -8.61
C ARG A 112 -0.47 -3.60 -8.23
N GLU A 113 -1.53 -3.31 -9.00
CA GLU A 113 -2.46 -2.22 -8.70
C GLU A 113 -3.18 -2.45 -7.37
N GLU A 114 -3.65 -3.67 -7.09
CA GLU A 114 -4.27 -4.03 -5.82
C GLU A 114 -3.30 -3.83 -4.64
N LEU A 115 -2.05 -4.27 -4.79
CA LEU A 115 -1.01 -4.08 -3.77
C LEU A 115 -0.73 -2.58 -3.51
N ILE A 116 -0.69 -1.75 -4.56
CA ILE A 116 -0.52 -0.30 -4.43
C ILE A 116 -1.70 0.31 -3.65
N MET A 117 -2.94 -0.07 -3.99
CA MET A 117 -4.14 0.38 -3.26
C MET A 117 -4.10 -0.03 -1.79
N ASN A 118 -3.74 -1.27 -1.50
CA ASN A 118 -3.58 -1.77 -0.13
C ASN A 118 -2.50 -1.01 0.63
N LYS A 119 -1.36 -0.73 -0.01
CA LYS A 119 -0.28 0.06 0.59
C LYS A 119 -0.77 1.47 0.96
N MET A 120 -1.47 2.15 0.05
CA MET A 120 -2.01 3.49 0.30
C MET A 120 -2.98 3.49 1.49
N ALA A 121 -3.85 2.48 1.60
CA ALA A 121 -4.75 2.36 2.75
C ALA A 121 -3.99 2.22 4.09
N TRP A 122 -2.88 1.48 4.11
CA TRP A 122 -2.02 1.41 5.30
C TRP A 122 -1.29 2.72 5.58
N GLU A 123 -0.85 3.45 4.54
CA GLU A 123 -0.22 4.77 4.67
C GLU A 123 -1.20 5.80 5.25
N ASP A 124 -2.46 5.82 4.76
CA ASP A 124 -3.53 6.68 5.28
C ASP A 124 -3.83 6.36 6.75
N TRP A 125 -3.99 5.08 7.09
CA TRP A 125 -4.24 4.66 8.47
C TRP A 125 -3.07 5.03 9.39
N LYS A 126 -1.83 4.86 8.93
CA LYS A 126 -0.63 5.29 9.66
C LYS A 126 -0.64 6.80 9.91
N GLU A 127 -1.02 7.61 8.92
CA GLU A 127 -1.10 9.07 9.09
C GLU A 127 -2.13 9.45 10.15
N ASP A 128 -3.28 8.78 10.17
CA ASP A 128 -4.31 8.97 11.19
C ASP A 128 -3.82 8.60 12.60
N LEU A 129 -3.07 7.51 12.73
CA LEU A 129 -2.43 7.14 13.99
C LEU A 129 -1.38 8.19 14.42
N GLU A 130 -0.61 8.76 13.50
CA GLU A 130 0.36 9.82 13.78
C GLU A 130 -0.31 11.15 14.18
N LYS A 131 -1.48 11.47 13.60
CA LYS A 131 -2.32 12.60 14.02
C LYS A 131 -2.85 12.41 15.44
N GLU A 132 -3.37 11.21 15.73
CA GLU A 132 -3.83 10.86 17.07
C GLU A 132 -2.70 10.94 18.10
N ARG A 133 -1.49 10.48 17.74
CA ARG A 133 -0.30 10.61 18.58
C ARG A 133 0.02 12.06 18.92
N ARG A 134 -0.04 12.96 17.93
CA ARG A 134 0.21 14.40 18.14
C ARG A 134 -0.83 15.04 19.04
N ARG A 135 -2.12 14.82 18.77
CA ARG A 135 -3.22 15.33 19.62
C ARG A 135 -3.07 14.92 21.07
N ARG A 136 -2.61 13.69 21.31
CA ARG A 136 -2.35 13.18 22.66
C ARG A 136 -1.18 13.88 23.36
N MET A 137 -0.06 14.08 22.66
CA MET A 137 1.06 14.84 23.22
C MET A 137 0.67 16.28 23.57
N GLU A 138 -0.15 16.92 22.72
CA GLU A 138 -0.70 18.25 22.98
C GLU A 138 -1.62 18.27 24.21
N TYR A 139 -2.50 17.26 24.32
CA TYR A 139 -3.38 17.10 25.47
C TYR A 139 -2.62 16.88 26.78
N GLU A 140 -1.59 16.01 26.78
CA GLU A 140 -0.73 15.82 27.95
C GLU A 140 -0.01 17.10 28.36
N ALA A 141 0.54 17.84 27.39
CA ALA A 141 1.21 19.10 27.66
C ALA A 141 0.25 20.13 28.28
N TRP A 142 -0.97 20.20 27.77
CA TRP A 142 -2.03 21.04 28.32
C TRP A 142 -2.41 20.63 29.75
N MET A 143 -2.62 19.33 30.01
CA MET A 143 -2.93 18.81 31.34
C MET A 143 -1.84 19.16 32.37
N ARG A 144 -0.56 18.97 32.02
CA ARG A 144 0.55 19.33 32.91
C ARG A 144 0.60 20.82 33.22
N GLU A 145 0.31 21.67 32.23
CA GLU A 145 0.25 23.13 32.41
C GLU A 145 -0.95 23.54 33.30
N GLU A 146 -2.10 22.90 33.13
CA GLU A 146 -3.30 23.13 33.93
C GLU A 146 -3.10 22.71 35.40
N GLU A 147 -2.48 21.54 35.63
CA GLU A 147 -2.08 21.09 36.97
C GLU A 147 -1.10 22.06 37.65
N ARG A 148 -0.12 22.56 36.90
CA ARG A 148 0.83 23.58 37.37
C ARG A 148 0.11 24.86 37.80
N ARG A 149 -0.82 25.36 36.97
CA ARG A 149 -1.63 26.55 37.29
C ARG A 149 -2.47 26.35 38.55
N LYS A 150 -3.16 25.22 38.66
CA LYS A 150 -3.95 24.87 39.86
C LYS A 150 -3.08 24.84 41.11
N TYR A 151 -1.88 24.28 41.03
CA TYR A 151 -0.93 24.27 42.15
C TYR A 151 -0.45 25.68 42.53
N GLU A 152 -0.12 26.52 41.55
CA GLU A 152 0.27 27.91 41.78
C GLU A 152 -0.86 28.73 42.43
N ASP A 153 -2.10 28.54 41.99
CA ASP A 153 -3.28 29.21 42.54
C ASP A 153 -3.60 28.74 43.96
N TRP A 154 -3.50 27.42 44.22
CA TRP A 154 -3.60 26.89 45.58
C TRP A 154 -2.54 27.49 46.51
N LYS A 155 -1.28 27.58 46.03
CA LYS A 155 -0.18 28.18 46.79
C LYS A 155 -0.47 29.64 47.11
N LYS A 156 -0.97 30.43 46.15
CA LYS A 156 -1.38 31.84 46.39
C LYS A 156 -2.55 31.96 47.37
N SER A 157 -3.52 31.04 47.30
CA SER A 157 -4.70 31.01 48.19
C SER A 157 -4.31 30.72 49.65
N ARG A 158 -3.35 29.81 49.86
CA ARG A 158 -2.87 29.41 51.21
C ARG A 158 -2.05 30.50 51.91
N TYR A 159 -1.50 31.46 51.17
CA TYR A 159 -0.69 32.57 51.68
C TYR A 159 -1.41 33.93 51.60
N ARG A 160 -2.75 33.98 51.64
CA ARG A 160 -3.45 35.25 51.96
C ARG A 160 -3.26 35.55 53.45
N PRO A 161 -2.63 36.68 53.83
CA PRO A 161 -2.69 37.13 55.21
C PRO A 161 -4.16 37.43 55.53
N VAL A 162 -4.68 36.79 56.58
CA VAL A 162 -5.92 37.24 57.20
C VAL A 162 -5.64 38.67 57.69
N ARG A 163 -6.31 39.65 57.08
CA ARG A 163 -6.33 41.02 57.58
C ARG A 163 -7.29 41.14 58.74
#